data_AF-A0A2N2WDM2-F1
#
_entry.id   AF-A0A2N2WDM2-F1
#
_cell.length_a   1.000
_cell.length_b   1.000
_cell.length_c   1.000
_cell.angle_alpha   90.00
_cell.angle_beta   90.00
_cell.angle_gamma   90.00
#
_symmetry.space_group_name_H-M   'P 1'
#
loop_
_entity.id
_entity.type
_entity.pdbx_description
1 polymer ?
#
loop_
_entity_poly.entity_id
_entity_poly.type
_entity_poly.pdbx_seq_one_letter_code
_entity_poly.pdbx_strand_id
1 'polypeptide(L)'
;MRKQIWTILKNKYFIVTTAFVVWVGFFDQNNLIHQQMLRSELHDVQKERNFYLDEIDSDTRTYLEIVGSEERLEKFAREKYLVKRDNEDVFLIVYE
;
A
#
# COMPACT_ATOMS: atom_id res chain seq x y z
N MET A 1 -53.04 10.74 -10.86
CA MET A 1 -51.67 10.59 -10.31
C MET A 1 -50.76 11.81 -10.53
N ARG A 2 -50.64 12.39 -11.74
CA ARG A 2 -49.78 13.58 -11.99
C ARG A 2 -50.02 14.78 -11.05
N LYS A 3 -51.28 15.13 -10.74
CA LYS A 3 -51.59 16.30 -9.89
C LYS A 3 -51.07 16.19 -8.45
N GLN A 4 -51.04 14.99 -7.85
CA GLN A 4 -50.57 14.80 -6.47
C GLN A 4 -49.05 14.98 -6.33
N ILE A 5 -48.29 14.55 -7.33
CA ILE A 5 -46.83 14.71 -7.36
C ILE A 5 -46.45 16.20 -7.38
N TRP A 6 -47.19 17.02 -8.14
CA TRP A 6 -47.00 18.47 -8.18
C TRP A 6 -47.33 19.17 -6.86
N THR A 7 -48.31 18.68 -6.09
CA THR A 7 -48.65 19.23 -4.78
C THR A 7 -47.56 18.94 -3.74
N ILE A 8 -46.96 17.75 -3.79
CA ILE A 8 -45.85 17.36 -2.91
C ILE A 8 -44.60 18.18 -3.25
N LEU A 9 -44.28 18.35 -4.54
CA LEU A 9 -43.14 19.14 -5.01
C LEU A 9 -43.25 20.65 -4.71
N LYS A 10 -44.46 21.21 -4.60
CA LYS A 10 -44.69 22.62 -4.21
C LYS A 10 -44.72 22.83 -2.69
N ASN A 11 -44.70 21.78 -1.89
CA ASN A 11 -44.68 21.92 -0.44
C ASN A 11 -43.32 22.45 0.01
N LYS A 12 -43.31 23.64 0.65
CA LYS A 12 -42.09 24.26 1.19
C LYS A 12 -41.29 23.33 2.11
N TYR A 13 -41.97 22.49 2.88
CA TYR A 13 -41.31 21.51 3.76
C TYR A 13 -40.62 20.42 2.96
N PHE A 14 -41.22 19.93 1.87
CA PHE A 14 -40.62 18.92 1.01
C PHE A 14 -39.37 19.47 0.31
N ILE A 15 -39.45 20.69 -0.24
CA ILE A 15 -38.32 21.34 -0.91
C ILE A 15 -37.15 21.53 0.07
N VAL A 16 -37.41 22.06 1.27
CA VAL A 16 -36.36 22.28 2.28
C VAL A 16 -35.76 20.95 2.74
N THR A 17 -36.58 19.93 2.98
CA THR A 17 -36.08 18.60 3.37
C THR A 17 -35.27 17.95 2.25
N THR A 18 -35.71 18.01 1.00
CA THR A 18 -34.95 17.48 -0.14
C THR A 18 -33.64 18.26 -0.34
N ALA A 19 -33.66 19.59 -0.24
CA ALA A 19 -32.46 20.40 -0.30
C ALA A 19 -31.48 20.06 0.84
N PHE A 20 -31.99 19.84 2.06
CA PHE A 20 -31.19 19.39 3.19
C PHE A 20 -30.57 18.01 2.98
N VAL A 21 -31.35 17.04 2.48
CA VAL A 21 -30.86 15.68 2.18
C VAL A 21 -29.82 15.71 1.07
N VAL A 22 -30.04 16.51 0.02
CA VAL A 22 -29.05 16.69 -1.06
C VAL A 22 -27.81 17.40 -0.52
N TRP A 23 -27.96 18.39 0.35
CA TRP A 23 -26.84 19.08 0.98
C TRP A 23 -25.98 18.12 1.82
N VAL A 24 -26.60 17.37 2.72
CA VAL A 24 -25.92 16.40 3.57
C VAL A 24 -25.36 15.22 2.74
N GLY A 25 -26.03 14.84 1.65
CA GLY A 25 -25.59 13.74 0.80
C GLY A 25 -24.43 14.07 -0.14
N PHE A 26 -24.38 15.30 -0.67
CA PHE A 26 -23.40 15.69 -1.71
C PHE A 26 -22.34 16.69 -1.24
N PHE A 27 -22.69 17.60 -0.32
CA PHE A 27 -21.81 18.69 0.11
C PHE A 27 -21.21 18.46 1.50
N ASP A 28 -21.71 17.50 2.28
CA ASP A 28 -21.14 17.16 3.57
C ASP A 28 -19.82 16.40 3.45
N GLN A 29 -18.96 16.58 4.46
CA GLN A 29 -17.59 16.03 4.47
C GLN A 29 -17.54 14.50 4.50
N ASN A 30 -18.66 13.84 4.84
CA ASN A 30 -18.78 12.39 4.84
C ASN A 30 -19.07 11.83 3.43
N ASN A 31 -18.39 12.38 2.42
CA ASN A 31 -18.56 11.98 1.04
C ASN A 31 -18.04 10.55 0.85
N LEU A 32 -18.84 9.71 0.20
CA LEU A 32 -18.49 8.33 -0.17
C LEU A 32 -17.17 8.25 -0.94
N ILE A 33 -16.83 9.30 -1.70
CA ILE A 33 -15.57 9.42 -2.42
C ILE A 33 -14.38 9.46 -1.45
N HIS A 34 -14.48 10.23 -0.37
CA HIS A 34 -13.40 10.34 0.61
C HIS A 34 -13.21 9.01 1.36
N GLN A 35 -14.31 8.31 1.70
CA GLN A 35 -14.23 6.97 2.28
C GLN A 35 -13.59 5.94 1.34
N GLN A 36 -13.86 6.01 0.03
CA GLN A 36 -13.22 5.13 -0.95
C GLN A 36 -11.72 5.44 -1.08
N MET A 37 -11.34 6.72 -1.08
CA MET A 37 -9.93 7.13 -1.12
C MET A 37 -9.16 6.61 0.11
N LEU A 38 -9.72 6.79 1.31
CA LEU A 38 -9.13 6.27 2.56
C LEU A 38 -9.01 4.74 2.55
N ARG A 39 -9.98 4.04 1.96
CA ARG A 39 -9.89 2.57 1.81
C ARG A 39 -8.79 2.14 0.85
N SER A 40 -8.58 2.88 -0.23
CA SER A 40 -7.46 2.63 -1.15
C SER A 40 -6.13 2.86 -0.44
N GLU A 41 -5.98 3.98 0.26
CA GLU A 41 -4.76 4.31 1.00
C GLU A 41 -4.45 3.27 2.08
N LEU A 42 -5.48 2.82 2.82
CA LEU A 42 -5.32 1.72 3.77
C LEU A 42 -4.88 0.42 3.09
N HIS A 43 -5.43 0.10 1.92
CA HIS A 43 -5.04 -1.10 1.18
C HIS A 43 -3.59 -1.03 0.72
N ASP A 44 -3.14 0.13 0.23
CA ASP A 44 -1.78 0.33 -0.24
C ASP A 44 -0.77 0.21 0.91
N VAL A 45 -1.04 0.86 2.05
CA VAL A 45 -0.20 0.74 3.26
C VAL A 45 -0.18 -0.70 3.78
N GLN A 46 -1.31 -1.41 3.75
CA GLN A 46 -1.38 -2.82 4.17
C GLN A 46 -0.55 -3.72 3.25
N LYS A 47 -0.60 -3.45 1.94
CA LYS A 47 0.17 -4.19 0.94
C LYS A 47 1.66 -3.97 1.13
N GLU A 48 2.08 -2.73 1.32
CA GLU A 48 3.48 -2.39 1.59
C GLU A 48 3.97 -3.05 2.89
N ARG A 49 3.16 -3.00 3.95
CA ARG A 49 3.46 -3.70 5.21
C ARG A 49 3.67 -5.20 4.99
N ASN A 50 2.77 -5.85 4.25
CA ASN A 50 2.88 -7.29 4.01
C ASN A 50 4.12 -7.63 3.17
N PHE A 51 4.42 -6.83 2.14
CA PHE A 51 5.63 -6.98 1.34
C PHE A 51 6.90 -6.96 2.22
N TYR A 52 7.05 -5.97 3.11
CA TYR A 52 8.22 -5.92 3.99
C TYR A 52 8.27 -7.05 5.01
N LEU A 53 7.12 -7.52 5.50
CA LEU A 53 7.09 -8.67 6.40
C LEU A 53 7.59 -9.95 5.70
N ASP A 54 7.19 -10.14 4.44
CA ASP A 54 7.64 -11.28 3.63
C ASP A 54 9.15 -11.18 3.33
N GLU A 55 9.66 -9.98 3.00
CA GLU A 55 11.09 -9.74 2.77
C GLU A 55 11.90 -10.02 4.05
N ILE A 56 11.44 -9.54 5.21
CA ILE A 56 12.10 -9.78 6.50
C ILE A 56 12.13 -11.28 6.82
N ASP A 57 11.06 -12.02 6.56
CA ASP A 57 11.04 -13.47 6.80
C ASP A 57 12.03 -14.21 5.89
N SER A 58 12.07 -13.84 4.60
CA SER A 58 13.02 -14.36 3.62
C SER A 58 14.47 -14.08 4.05
N ASP A 59 14.79 -12.81 4.33
CA ASP A 59 16.12 -12.39 4.76
C ASP A 59 16.55 -13.04 6.07
N THR A 60 15.63 -13.20 7.02
CA THR A 60 15.91 -13.87 8.29
C THR A 60 16.29 -15.33 8.07
N ARG A 61 15.60 -16.05 7.18
CA ARG A 61 15.94 -17.44 6.83
C ARG A 61 17.32 -17.51 6.20
N THR A 62 17.58 -16.67 5.20
CA THR A 62 18.90 -16.59 4.55
C THR A 62 20.01 -16.26 5.54
N TYR A 63 19.78 -15.29 6.43
CA TYR A 63 20.71 -14.93 7.49
C TYR A 63 21.04 -16.12 8.41
N LEU A 64 20.03 -16.85 8.87
CA LEU A 64 20.21 -18.03 9.74
C LEU A 64 20.99 -19.15 9.05
N GLU A 65 20.80 -19.35 7.75
CA GLU A 65 21.56 -20.34 6.96
C GLU A 65 23.05 -19.97 6.86
N ILE A 66 23.35 -18.67 6.74
CA ILE A 66 24.70 -18.18 6.47
C ILE A 66 25.52 -18.02 7.76
N VAL A 67 24.95 -17.45 8.82
CA VAL A 67 25.67 -17.04 10.04
C VAL A 67 26.22 -18.22 10.84
N GLY A 68 25.63 -19.41 10.69
CA GLY A 68 26.11 -20.63 11.36
C GLY A 68 27.45 -21.17 10.84
N SER A 69 28.06 -20.56 9.81
CA SER A 69 29.37 -21.00 9.28
C SER A 69 30.15 -19.83 8.69
N GLU A 70 31.38 -19.65 9.15
CA GLU A 70 32.30 -18.61 8.66
C GLU A 70 32.56 -18.72 7.15
N GLU A 71 32.64 -19.94 6.62
CA GLU A 71 32.80 -20.19 5.18
C GLU A 71 31.58 -19.71 4.37
N ARG A 72 30.36 -20.00 4.85
CA ARG A 72 29.13 -19.56 4.17
C ARG A 72 28.98 -18.04 4.23
N LEU A 73 29.35 -17.43 5.36
CA LEU A 73 29.37 -15.98 5.54
C LEU A 73 30.37 -15.30 4.61
N GLU A 74 31.59 -15.81 4.50
CA GLU A 74 32.61 -15.28 3.60
C GLU A 74 32.16 -15.41 2.14
N LYS A 75 31.61 -16.56 1.74
CA LYS A 75 31.08 -16.76 0.39
C LYS A 75 29.95 -15.77 0.07
N PHE A 76 29.00 -15.57 0.98
CA PHE A 76 27.91 -14.62 0.80
C PHE A 76 28.42 -13.17 0.67
N ALA A 77 29.36 -12.76 1.52
CA ALA A 77 29.97 -11.43 1.45
C ALA A 77 30.70 -11.19 0.11
N ARG A 78 31.39 -12.21 -0.41
CA ARG A 78 32.10 -12.17 -1.69
C ARG A 78 31.16 -12.13 -2.89
N GLU A 79 30.12 -12.95 -2.91
CA GLU A 79 29.20 -13.04 -4.06
C GLU A 79 28.18 -11.90 -4.09
N LYS A 80 27.60 -11.55 -2.94
CA LYS A 80 26.52 -10.56 -2.87
C LYS A 80 27.03 -9.12 -2.78
N TYR A 81 28.09 -8.91 -2.00
CA TYR A 81 28.61 -7.58 -1.69
C TYR A 81 30.00 -7.30 -2.31
N LEU A 82 30.56 -8.25 -3.06
CA LEU A 82 31.87 -8.14 -3.71
C LEU A 82 32.99 -7.76 -2.72
N VAL A 83 32.87 -8.22 -1.47
CA VAL A 83 33.86 -7.97 -0.43
C VAL A 83 35.16 -8.70 -0.78
N LYS A 84 36.29 -8.01 -0.66
CA LYS A 84 37.64 -8.54 -0.88
C LYS A 84 38.52 -8.27 0.33
N ARG A 85 39.58 -9.06 0.50
CA ARG A 85 40.63 -8.76 1.49
C ARG A 85 41.55 -7.67 0.95
N ASP A 86 42.23 -6.95 1.84
CA ASP A 86 43.09 -5.81 1.46
C ASP A 86 44.23 -6.18 0.50
N ASN A 87 44.71 -7.43 0.56
CA ASN A 87 45.78 -7.96 -0.29
C ASN A 87 45.25 -8.90 -1.40
N GLU A 88 44.00 -8.74 -1.82
CA GLU A 88 43.37 -9.62 -2.82
C GLU A 88 42.87 -8.83 -4.04
N ASP A 89 43.25 -9.29 -5.23
CA ASP A 89 42.78 -8.76 -6.51
C ASP A 89 41.67 -9.65 -7.08
N VAL A 90 40.48 -9.08 -7.31
CA VAL A 90 39.30 -9.77 -7.83
C VAL A 90 39.09 -9.42 -9.31
N PHE A 91 39.03 -10.43 -10.18
CA PHE A 91 38.82 -10.26 -11.62
C PHE A 91 37.44 -10.80 -12.02
N LEU A 92 36.62 -9.97 -12.68
CA LEU A 92 35.34 -10.39 -13.27
C LEU A 92 35.57 -10.70 -14.77
N ILE A 93 35.46 -11.97 -15.15
CA ILE A 93 35.61 -12.38 -16.56
C ILE A 93 34.22 -12.38 -17.19
N VAL A 94 33.98 -11.46 -18.12
CA VAL A 94 32.76 -11.40 -18.94
C VAL A 94 33.11 -11.90 -20.33
N TYR A 95 32.37 -12.89 -20.82
CA TYR A 95 32.47 -13.36 -22.20
C TYR A 95 31.52 -12.55 -23.07
N GLU A 96 32.03 -11.96 -24.16
CA GLU A 96 31.22 -11.31 -25.21
C GLU A 96 30.55 -12.34 -26.13
#